data_AF-A0A355R677-F1
#
_entry.id   AF-A0A355R677-F1
#
_cell.length_a   1.000
_cell.length_b   1.000
_cell.length_c   1.000
_cell.angle_alpha   90.00
_cell.angle_beta   90.00
_cell.angle_gamma   90.00
#
_symmetry.space_group_name_H-M   'P 1'
#
loop_
_entity.id
_entity.type
_entity.pdbx_description
1 polymer ?
#
loop_
_entity_poly.entity_id
_entity_poly.type
_entity_poly.pdbx_seq_one_letter_code
_entity_poly.pdbx_strand_id
1 'polypeptide(L)'
;MLWRFSADNTHLYPGALLRRLDIEGEGHLSAGDELLVEFSDGAVAIGRLLQVEVDAAVVQMPSYRTRKKTTVAERAWRLTPSDEPGTFRVNKRLPAA
;
A
#
# COMPACT_ATOMS: atom_id res chain seq x y z
N MET A 1 4.54 -1.17 13.63
CA MET A 1 4.51 0.29 13.38
C MET A 1 3.44 0.61 12.36
N LEU A 2 2.88 1.83 12.36
CA LEU A 2 1.95 2.30 11.34
C LEU A 2 2.68 3.23 10.37
N TRP A 3 2.58 2.94 9.08
CA TRP A 3 3.19 3.73 8.02
C TRP A 3 2.13 4.38 7.14
N ARG A 4 2.25 5.68 6.88
CA ARG A 4 1.29 6.43 6.07
C ARG A 4 1.76 6.60 4.65
N PHE A 5 0.86 6.30 3.72
CA PHE A 5 1.05 6.41 2.29
C PHE A 5 -0.13 7.12 1.64
N SER A 6 0.14 7.78 0.52
CA SER A 6 -0.89 8.28 -0.39
C SER A 6 -0.85 7.53 -1.71
N ALA A 7 -2.02 7.34 -2.31
CA ALA A 7 -2.20 6.78 -3.65
C ALA A 7 -2.99 7.77 -4.52
N ASP A 8 -2.49 8.05 -5.73
CA ASP A 8 -3.16 8.96 -6.67
C ASP A 8 -4.38 8.33 -7.38
N ASN A 9 -4.74 7.11 -6.97
CA ASN A 9 -5.86 6.35 -7.52
C ASN A 9 -6.89 6.07 -6.42
N THR A 10 -8.06 5.57 -6.81
CA THR A 10 -9.13 5.19 -5.85
C THR A 10 -8.97 3.77 -5.31
N HIS A 11 -8.03 3.01 -5.88
CA HIS A 11 -7.71 1.65 -5.47
C HIS A 11 -6.34 1.23 -5.98
N LEU A 12 -5.79 0.15 -5.42
CA LEU A 12 -4.54 -0.44 -5.87
C LEU A 12 -4.77 -1.38 -7.07
N TYR A 13 -3.85 -1.30 -8.03
CA TYR A 13 -3.77 -2.15 -9.21
C TYR A 13 -2.31 -2.19 -9.70
N PRO A 14 -1.91 -3.17 -10.54
CA PRO A 14 -0.56 -3.22 -11.11
C PRO A 14 -0.21 -1.93 -11.86
N GLY A 15 0.84 -1.25 -11.42
CA GLY A 15 1.28 0.04 -11.94
C GLY A 15 0.91 1.25 -11.07
N ALA A 16 -0.01 1.12 -10.12
CA ALA A 16 -0.32 2.20 -9.17
C ALA A 16 0.91 2.55 -8.32
N LEU A 17 1.02 3.84 -7.95
CA LEU A 17 2.11 4.36 -7.13
C LEU A 17 1.61 4.68 -5.72
N LEU A 18 2.44 4.38 -4.73
CA LEU A 18 2.27 4.70 -3.33
C LEU A 18 3.39 5.62 -2.88
N ARG A 19 3.07 6.79 -2.34
CA ARG A 19 4.05 7.75 -1.83
C ARG A 19 4.02 7.77 -0.31
N ARG A 20 5.16 7.48 0.31
CA ARG A 20 5.32 7.54 1.77
C ARG A 20 5.17 8.98 2.25
N LEU A 21 4.34 9.19 3.26
CA LEU A 21 4.09 10.51 3.86
C LEU A 21 4.99 10.77 5.06
N ASP A 22 5.38 9.72 5.79
CA ASP A 22 6.24 9.81 6.98
C ASP A 22 7.72 9.77 6.56
N ILE A 23 8.22 10.86 5.97
CA ILE A 23 9.60 10.94 5.41
C ILE A 23 10.66 11.13 6.51
N GLU A 24 10.31 11.63 7.69
CA GLU A 24 11.27 12.06 8.72
C GLU A 24 11.83 10.94 9.62
N GLY A 25 11.52 9.66 9.36
CA GLY A 25 11.99 8.55 10.19
C GLY A 25 12.90 7.57 9.45
N GLU A 26 14.09 7.28 10.00
CA GLU A 26 15.03 6.23 9.56
C GLU A 26 14.46 4.79 9.63
N GLY A 27 13.18 4.62 9.97
CA GLY A 27 12.59 3.30 10.07
C GLY A 27 12.39 2.64 8.69
N HIS A 28 12.72 1.36 8.65
CA HIS A 28 12.46 0.46 7.53
C HIS A 28 11.14 -0.27 7.75
N LEU A 29 10.41 -0.54 6.66
CA LEU A 29 9.24 -1.41 6.71
C LEU A 29 9.63 -2.77 7.29
N SER A 30 8.79 -3.32 8.16
CA SER A 30 8.99 -4.67 8.72
C SER A 30 7.72 -5.51 8.55
N ALA A 31 7.89 -6.83 8.46
CA ALA A 31 6.74 -7.74 8.46
C ALA A 31 5.96 -7.59 9.78
N GLY A 32 4.63 -7.55 9.68
CA GLY A 32 3.73 -7.29 10.81
C GLY A 32 3.37 -5.82 11.01
N ASP A 33 4.06 -4.89 10.34
CA ASP A 33 3.67 -3.48 10.32
C ASP A 33 2.34 -3.25 9.60
N GLU A 34 1.72 -2.10 9.87
CA GLU A 34 0.50 -1.65 9.23
C GLU A 34 0.79 -0.53 8.24
N LEU A 35 0.03 -0.52 7.15
CA LEU A 35 0.16 0.43 6.04
C LEU A 35 -1.17 1.16 5.85
N LEU A 36 -1.26 2.40 6.33
CA LEU A 36 -2.40 3.27 6.08
C LEU A 36 -2.23 3.91 4.70
N VAL A 37 -3.20 3.70 3.82
CA VAL A 37 -3.23 4.29 2.47
C VAL A 37 -4.40 5.26 2.37
N GLU A 38 -4.07 6.52 2.11
CA GLU A 38 -5.02 7.56 1.73
C GLU A 38 -5.15 7.59 0.19
N PHE A 39 -6.34 7.28 -0.32
CA PHE A 39 -6.62 7.26 -1.76
C PHE A 39 -7.09 8.64 -2.26
N SER A 40 -6.91 8.89 -3.56
CA SER A 40 -7.28 10.16 -4.23
C SER A 40 -8.74 10.62 -4.05
N ASP A 41 -9.67 9.72 -3.75
CA ASP A 41 -11.08 10.05 -3.48
C ASP A 41 -11.38 10.32 -1.99
N GLY A 42 -10.34 10.29 -1.14
CA GLY A 42 -10.43 10.45 0.31
C GLY A 42 -10.76 9.17 1.07
N ALA A 43 -10.89 8.02 0.38
CA ALA A 43 -11.01 6.75 1.09
C ALA A 43 -9.69 6.42 1.80
N VAL A 44 -9.80 5.77 2.97
CA VAL A 44 -8.64 5.32 3.74
C VAL A 44 -8.80 3.83 4.02
N ALA A 45 -7.72 3.07 3.81
CA ALA A 45 -7.66 1.67 4.19
C ALA A 45 -6.33 1.37 4.91
N ILE A 46 -6.39 0.49 5.90
CA ILE A 46 -5.22 0.03 6.65
C ILE A 46 -4.96 -1.41 6.24
N GLY A 47 -3.83 -1.64 5.56
CA GLY A 47 -3.33 -2.96 5.23
C GLY A 47 -2.28 -3.45 6.22
N ARG A 48 -1.96 -4.74 6.13
CA ARG A 48 -0.89 -5.36 6.91
C ARG A 48 0.26 -5.78 6.00
N LEU A 49 1.48 -5.46 6.39
CA LEU A 49 2.69 -5.97 5.74
C LEU A 49 2.90 -7.42 6.15
N LEU A 50 2.75 -8.32 5.19
CA LEU A 50 2.94 -9.75 5.40
C LEU A 50 4.41 -10.15 5.29
N GLN A 51 5.12 -9.53 4.35
CA GLN A 51 6.53 -9.82 4.05
C GLN A 51 7.22 -8.52 3.67
N VAL A 52 8.49 -8.40 4.07
CA VAL A 52 9.38 -7.32 3.62
C VAL A 52 10.72 -7.94 3.25
N GLU A 53 11.18 -7.62 2.05
CA GLU A 53 12.45 -8.00 1.45
C GLU A 53 13.26 -6.71 1.17
N VAL A 54 14.50 -6.85 0.71
CA VAL A 54 15.38 -5.69 0.44
C VAL A 54 14.78 -4.76 -0.63
N ASP A 55 14.15 -5.32 -1.66
CA ASP A 55 13.64 -4.60 -2.83
C ASP A 55 12.13 -4.80 -3.05
N ALA A 56 11.43 -5.35 -2.05
CA ALA A 56 10.00 -5.59 -2.17
C ALA A 56 9.30 -5.68 -0.81
N ALA A 57 7.98 -5.50 -0.84
CA ALA A 57 7.11 -5.80 0.29
C ALA A 57 5.81 -6.43 -0.20
N VAL A 58 5.17 -7.21 0.65
CA VAL A 58 3.82 -7.73 0.41
C VAL A 58 2.87 -7.11 1.40
N VAL A 59 1.86 -6.41 0.89
CA VAL A 59 0.77 -5.83 1.70
C VAL A 59 -0.54 -6.56 1.43
N GLN A 60 -1.24 -6.96 2.49
CA GLN A 60 -2.63 -7.38 2.43
C GLN A 60 -3.52 -6.17 2.75
N MET A 61 -4.34 -5.77 1.78
CA MET A 61 -5.33 -4.73 1.97
C MET A 61 -6.71 -5.37 2.21
N PRO A 62 -7.43 -5.01 3.29
CA PRO A 62 -8.78 -5.50 3.52
C PRO A 62 -9.73 -4.98 2.44
N SER A 63 -10.98 -5.47 2.44
CA SER A 63 -12.02 -4.84 1.62
C SER A 63 -12.31 -3.42 2.12
N TYR A 64 -12.48 -2.47 1.21
CA TYR A 64 -12.88 -1.09 1.54
C TYR A 64 -13.84 -0.54 0.50
N ARG A 65 -14.51 0.56 0.83
CA ARG A 65 -15.40 1.25 -0.09
C ARG A 65 -14.77 2.56 -0.53
N THR A 66 -14.74 2.77 -1.84
CA THR A 66 -14.45 4.07 -2.43
C THR A 66 -15.56 5.07 -2.08
N ARG A 67 -15.29 6.37 -2.25
CA ARG A 67 -16.29 7.43 -2.05
C ARG A 67 -17.50 7.29 -2.97
N LYS A 68 -17.32 6.68 -4.14
CA LYS A 68 -18.40 6.33 -5.09
C LYS A 68 -19.17 5.05 -4.71
N LYS A 69 -18.96 4.52 -3.50
CA LYS A 69 -19.60 3.31 -2.95
C LYS A 69 -19.25 2.01 -3.68
N THR A 70 -18.24 2.00 -4.54
CA THR A 70 -17.69 0.76 -5.11
C THR A 70 -16.92 0.01 -4.02
N THR A 71 -17.29 -1.26 -3.81
CA THR A 71 -16.54 -2.17 -2.93
C THR A 71 -15.30 -2.68 -3.66
N VAL A 72 -14.14 -2.39 -3.10
CA VAL A 72 -12.87 -3.02 -3.47
C VAL A 72 -12.71 -4.26 -2.59
N ALA A 73 -12.60 -5.43 -3.23
CA ALA A 73 -12.40 -6.68 -2.51
C ALA A 73 -11.02 -6.72 -1.84
N GLU A 74 -10.92 -7.51 -0.75
CA GLU A 74 -9.65 -7.82 -0.10
C GLU A 74 -8.66 -8.43 -1.09
N ARG A 75 -7.41 -7.93 -1.07
CA ARG A 75 -6.33 -8.36 -1.98
C ARG A 75 -4.96 -8.19 -1.35
N ALA A 76 -4.05 -9.09 -1.70
CA ALA A 76 -2.63 -8.92 -1.45
C ALA A 76 -1.90 -8.35 -2.69
N TRP A 77 -0.90 -7.52 -2.45
CA TRP A 77 -0.13 -6.80 -3.46
C TRP A 77 1.36 -6.90 -3.18
N ARG A 78 2.16 -7.20 -4.22
CA ARG A 78 3.61 -7.00 -4.17
C ARG A 78 3.93 -5.56 -4.52
N LEU A 79 4.63 -4.87 -3.64
CA LEU A 79 5.18 -3.53 -3.80
C LEU A 79 6.67 -3.63 -4.08
N THR A 80 7.20 -2.78 -4.93
CA THR A 80 8.65 -2.61 -5.15
C THR A 80 8.99 -1.12 -5.07
N PRO A 81 10.18 -0.72 -4.59
CA PRO A 81 10.63 0.66 -4.72
C PRO A 81 10.54 1.13 -6.17
N SER A 82 10.21 2.40 -6.36
CA SER A 82 10.32 3.07 -7.66
C SER A 82 11.62 3.88 -7.73
N ASP A 83 11.85 4.55 -8.85
CA ASP A 83 13.03 5.40 -9.03
C ASP A 83 13.00 6.65 -8.12
N GLU A 84 11.81 7.03 -7.63
CA GLU A 84 11.65 8.16 -6.70
C GLU A 84 11.74 7.68 -5.23
N PRO A 85 12.62 8.30 -4.41
CA PRO A 85 12.75 7.96 -2.99
C PRO A 85 11.42 8.05 -2.24
N GLY A 86 11.13 7.05 -1.41
CA GLY A 86 9.87 6.98 -0.65
C GLY A 86 8.64 6.60 -1.49
N THR A 87 8.80 6.36 -2.79
CA THR A 87 7.73 5.94 -3.67
C THR A 87 7.85 4.46 -4.02
N PHE A 88 6.74 3.75 -3.94
CA PHE A 88 6.63 2.32 -4.22
C PHE A 88 5.63 2.10 -5.36
N ARG A 89 5.93 1.16 -6.24
CA ARG A 89 5.04 0.71 -7.31
C ARG A 89 4.37 -0.60 -6.91
N VAL A 90 3.06 -0.67 -7.11
CA VAL A 90 2.31 -1.92 -7.06
C VAL A 90 2.69 -2.75 -8.28
N ASN A 91 3.41 -3.85 -8.08
CA ASN A 91 3.90 -4.68 -9.17
C ASN A 91 2.83 -5.67 -9.66
N LYS A 92 2.27 -6.47 -8.75
CA LYS A 92 1.27 -7.48 -9.09
C LYS A 92 0.33 -7.80 -7.94
N ARG A 93 -0.84 -8.32 -8.29
CA ARG A 93 -1.77 -8.95 -7.36
C ARG A 93 -1.22 -10.32 -6.96
N LEU A 94 -1.34 -10.65 -5.68
CA LEU A 94 -1.07 -11.98 -5.15
C LEU A 94 -2.40 -12.66 -4.76
N PRO A 95 -2.42 -14.00 -4.66
CA PRO A 95 -3.55 -14.71 -4.05
C PRO A 95 -3.80 -14.18 -2.65
N ALA A 96 -5.07 -14.08 -2.25
CA ALA A 96 -5.41 -13.87 -0.84
C ALA A 96 -4.91 -15.10 -0.05
N ALA A 97 -4.26 -14.86 1.09
CA ALA A 97 -3.80 -15.90 2.00
C ALA A 97 -4.99 -16.50 2.78
#